data_AF-A0A412G5U4-F1
#
_entry.id   AF-A0A412G5U4-F1
#
_cell.length_a   1.000
_cell.length_b   1.000
_cell.length_c   1.000
_cell.angle_alpha   90.00
_cell.angle_beta   90.00
_cell.angle_gamma   90.00
#
_symmetry.space_group_name_H-M   'P 1'
#
loop_
_entity.id
_entity.type
_entity.pdbx_description
1 polymer ?
#
loop_
_entity_poly.entity_id
_entity_poly.type
_entity_poly.pdbx_seq_one_letter_code
_entity_poly.pdbx_strand_id
1 'polypeptide(L)'
;MSIDLRERKKLKKRTISLMDDWVFKAVIGDPEDEVCLSSFFHAIDPDFRKVRLLPGEKKAGHPDDKAIRYDICGVINEKIYFDLEIQRNGNPEEQGIRIVFYLSRLLSGQRTKGKDYRELRPVRVIMITNSRFFDDPEVSSDVFYLVGEKTGRTLTKHIQVSIIELAGVERLQRIPVQDLTPLDRWRIVLKFAGDPDKAAWIQAIMAIDEGCRRAVEKMMEIPMSMIEYMWETKRLDREMMRNSEIREERERAVKKARERALKQGKDQGVLLNLVTIVLKKAKKGMRAAEIADMLEEEEARIQTILKIKEEHPDYTEEQIAMKMISESVYPATLRNKERLNEENGKFPLA
;
A
#
# COMPACT_ATOMS: atom_id res chain seq x y z
N MET A 1 28.42 34.02 -0.83
CA MET A 1 28.42 33.26 -2.10
C MET A 1 27.10 32.50 -2.21
N SER A 2 26.26 32.82 -3.20
CA SER A 2 24.97 32.14 -3.40
C SER A 2 25.18 30.86 -4.22
N ILE A 3 25.07 29.69 -3.59
CA ILE A 3 25.07 28.38 -4.28
C ILE A 3 23.88 28.33 -5.25
N ASP A 4 24.14 27.97 -6.51
CA ASP A 4 23.15 27.79 -7.58
C ASP A 4 22.02 26.83 -7.15
N LEU A 5 20.78 27.16 -7.48
CA LEU A 5 19.59 26.34 -7.22
C LEU A 5 19.71 24.91 -7.78
N ARG A 6 20.42 24.72 -8.90
CA ARG A 6 20.68 23.38 -9.45
C ARG A 6 21.65 22.58 -8.59
N GLU A 7 22.69 23.22 -8.07
CA GLU A 7 23.62 22.58 -7.13
C GLU A 7 22.94 22.28 -5.80
N ARG A 8 22.12 23.19 -5.27
CA ARG A 8 21.30 22.92 -4.08
C ARG A 8 20.37 21.72 -4.27
N LYS A 9 19.72 21.59 -5.43
CA LYS A 9 18.89 20.42 -5.76
C LYS A 9 19.70 19.13 -5.89
N LYS A 10 20.94 19.19 -6.38
CA LYS A 10 21.85 18.03 -6.43
C LYS A 10 22.34 17.62 -5.04
N LEU A 11 22.69 18.58 -4.18
CA LEU A 11 23.06 18.37 -2.78
C LEU A 11 21.91 17.75 -2.00
N LYS A 12 20.68 18.30 -2.09
CA LYS A 12 19.48 17.69 -1.47
C LYS A 12 19.16 16.29 -2.00
N LYS A 13 19.55 15.94 -3.22
CA LYS A 13 19.41 14.59 -3.77
C LYS A 13 20.44 13.60 -3.23
N ARG A 14 21.53 14.09 -2.62
CA ARG A 14 22.64 13.28 -2.09
C ARG A 14 22.69 13.26 -0.56
N THR A 15 21.72 13.85 0.14
CA THR A 15 21.67 13.76 1.59
C THR A 15 20.78 12.60 2.03
N ILE A 16 21.27 11.85 3.01
CA ILE A 16 20.47 10.87 3.74
C ILE A 16 19.59 11.58 4.77
N SER A 17 18.51 10.93 5.18
CA SER A 17 17.58 11.44 6.19
C SER A 17 17.40 10.42 7.31
N LEU A 18 17.20 10.89 8.54
CA LEU A 18 16.76 10.05 9.66
C LEU A 18 15.37 9.45 9.42
N MET A 19 14.61 9.91 8.42
CA MET A 19 13.36 9.28 7.95
C MET A 19 13.59 8.11 6.99
N ASP A 20 14.82 7.89 6.53
CA ASP A 20 15.14 6.72 5.74
C ASP A 20 15.32 5.53 6.69
N ASP A 21 14.45 4.53 6.56
CA ASP A 21 14.39 3.34 7.43
C ASP A 21 15.75 2.78 7.89
N TRP A 22 16.67 2.54 6.96
CA TRP A 22 17.99 1.99 7.26
C TRP A 22 18.89 2.95 8.06
N VAL A 23 18.75 4.26 7.84
CA VAL A 23 19.48 5.29 8.59
C VAL A 23 18.92 5.38 10.00
N PHE A 24 17.59 5.39 10.12
CA PHE A 24 16.90 5.39 11.40
C PHE A 24 17.33 4.21 12.28
N LYS A 25 17.34 3.00 11.70
CA LYS A 25 17.81 1.77 12.36
C LYS A 25 19.28 1.86 12.78
N ALA A 26 20.15 2.35 11.90
CA ALA A 26 21.58 2.47 12.20
C ALA A 26 21.89 3.52 13.29
N VAL A 27 21.09 4.59 13.38
CA VAL A 27 21.35 5.70 14.30
C VAL A 27 20.64 5.51 15.65
N ILE A 28 19.34 5.21 15.61
CA ILE A 28 18.45 5.14 16.77
C ILE A 28 18.37 3.71 17.31
N GLY A 29 18.42 2.70 16.45
CA GLY A 29 18.31 1.28 16.82
C GLY A 29 19.64 0.59 17.09
N ASP A 30 20.69 1.34 17.38
CA ASP A 30 22.03 0.81 17.59
C ASP A 30 22.19 0.15 18.97
N PRO A 31 22.43 -1.17 19.06
CA PRO A 31 22.60 -1.86 20.33
C PRO A 31 23.89 -1.50 21.07
N GLU A 32 24.89 -0.94 20.38
CA GLU A 32 26.16 -0.53 21.01
C GLU A 32 26.10 0.89 21.58
N ASP A 33 25.06 1.66 21.23
CA ASP A 33 24.87 3.04 21.68
C ASP A 33 23.38 3.38 21.83
N GLU A 34 22.85 3.07 23.02
CA GLU A 34 21.45 3.30 23.39
C GLU A 34 21.15 4.77 23.78
N VAL A 35 22.11 5.70 23.69
CA VAL A 35 21.92 7.11 24.11
C VAL A 35 20.82 7.78 23.28
N CYS A 36 20.87 7.60 21.96
CA CYS A 36 19.86 8.14 21.04
C CYS A 36 18.46 7.61 21.38
N LEU A 37 18.34 6.30 21.51
CA LEU A 37 17.08 5.62 21.80
C LEU A 37 16.52 6.06 23.16
N SER A 38 17.35 6.02 24.20
CA SER A 38 16.94 6.38 25.56
C SER A 38 16.50 7.83 25.66
N SER A 39 17.24 8.75 25.04
CA SER A 39 16.86 10.17 24.99
C SER A 39 15.55 10.38 24.21
N PHE A 40 15.37 9.71 23.08
CA PHE A 40 14.13 9.80 22.31
C PHE A 40 12.92 9.25 23.09
N PHE A 41 13.07 8.10 23.76
CA PHE A 41 12.01 7.53 24.59
C PHE A 41 11.67 8.44 25.78
N HIS A 42 12.68 9.02 26.43
CA HIS A 42 12.46 9.98 27.52
C HIS A 42 11.73 11.25 27.04
N ALA A 43 11.98 11.67 25.80
CA ALA A 43 11.26 12.78 25.18
C ALA A 43 9.79 12.44 24.86
N ILE A 44 9.49 11.18 24.52
CA ILE A 44 8.10 10.70 24.34
C ILE A 44 7.36 10.66 25.67
N ASP A 45 8.00 10.12 26.70
CA ASP A 45 7.43 9.99 28.03
C ASP A 45 8.59 10.01 29.07
N PRO A 46 8.64 10.99 29.99
CA PRO A 46 9.68 11.07 31.00
C PRO A 46 9.79 9.83 31.90
N ASP A 47 8.73 9.03 32.00
CA ASP A 47 8.76 7.77 32.74
C ASP A 47 9.51 6.65 32.01
N PHE A 48 9.82 6.79 30.72
CA PHE A 48 10.62 5.83 29.94
C PHE A 48 12.11 5.96 30.25
N ARG A 49 12.52 5.46 31.42
CA ARG A 49 13.87 5.61 31.97
C ARG A 49 14.88 4.57 31.50
N LYS A 50 14.41 3.41 31.05
CA LYS A 50 15.26 2.31 30.59
C LYS A 50 14.68 1.70 29.33
N VAL A 51 15.52 1.47 28.34
CA VAL A 51 15.18 0.73 27.13
C VAL A 51 16.14 -0.44 27.01
N ARG A 52 15.68 -1.55 26.42
CA ARG A 52 16.53 -2.67 26.05
C ARG A 52 16.08 -3.22 24.73
N LEU A 53 16.98 -3.27 23.75
CA LEU A 53 16.68 -3.80 22.43
C LEU A 53 16.48 -5.32 22.44
N LEU A 54 15.63 -5.78 21.52
CA LEU A 54 15.35 -7.17 21.23
C LEU A 54 15.54 -7.41 19.72
N PRO A 55 15.78 -8.66 19.28
CA PRO A 55 15.80 -8.96 17.85
C PRO A 55 14.49 -8.55 17.16
N GLY A 56 14.59 -7.79 16.07
CA GLY A 56 13.44 -7.28 15.30
C GLY A 56 12.77 -8.33 14.41
N GLU A 57 13.43 -9.46 14.14
CA GLU A 57 12.86 -10.54 13.33
C GLU A 57 12.25 -11.64 14.19
N LYS A 58 10.98 -11.97 13.92
CA LYS A 58 10.34 -13.18 14.45
C LYS A 58 10.14 -14.17 13.30
N LYS A 59 10.56 -15.42 13.50
CA LYS A 59 10.28 -16.50 12.54
C LYS A 59 8.76 -16.67 12.39
N ALA A 60 8.30 -16.83 11.15
CA ALA A 60 6.96 -17.27 10.86
C ALA A 60 6.70 -18.64 11.50
N GLY A 61 5.52 -18.84 12.08
CA GLY A 61 5.16 -20.12 12.69
C GLY A 61 4.71 -21.12 11.63
N HIS A 62 4.03 -20.62 10.60
CA HIS A 62 3.60 -21.35 9.42
C HIS A 62 4.14 -20.69 8.13
N PRO A 63 4.44 -21.45 7.06
CA PRO A 63 4.88 -20.89 5.77
C PRO A 63 3.92 -19.86 5.17
N ASP A 64 2.62 -20.02 5.42
CA ASP A 64 1.58 -19.10 4.94
C ASP A 64 1.39 -17.87 5.85
N ASP A 65 2.06 -17.81 7.01
CA ASP A 65 1.97 -16.63 7.87
C ASP A 65 2.62 -15.43 7.18
N LYS A 66 1.96 -14.28 7.27
CA LYS A 66 2.62 -13.02 6.93
C LYS A 66 3.84 -12.82 7.84
N ALA A 67 5.01 -12.73 7.22
CA ALA A 67 6.26 -12.45 7.89
C ALA A 67 6.20 -11.06 8.55
N ILE A 68 6.89 -10.93 9.67
CA ILE A 68 7.00 -9.66 10.39
C ILE A 68 8.47 -9.33 10.60
N ARG A 69 8.81 -8.07 10.34
CA ARG A 69 10.10 -7.48 10.69
C ARG A 69 9.76 -6.14 11.33
N TYR A 70 10.03 -6.07 12.62
CA TYR A 70 9.95 -4.83 13.38
C TYR A 70 11.14 -3.95 13.01
N ASP A 71 10.92 -2.65 12.95
CA ASP A 71 12.00 -1.71 12.68
C ASP A 71 12.99 -1.65 13.85
N ILE A 72 12.50 -1.26 15.03
CA ILE A 72 13.25 -1.28 16.30
C ILE A 72 12.35 -1.89 17.37
N CYS A 73 12.68 -3.08 17.84
CA CYS A 73 11.91 -3.82 18.84
C CYS A 73 12.65 -3.86 20.18
N GLY A 74 11.91 -3.80 21.28
CA GLY A 74 12.53 -3.87 22.59
C GLY A 74 11.56 -3.92 23.77
N VAL A 75 12.08 -3.58 24.94
CA VAL A 75 11.31 -3.45 26.17
C VAL A 75 11.64 -2.13 26.87
N ILE A 76 10.61 -1.35 27.20
CA ILE A 76 10.69 -0.14 28.02
C ILE A 76 10.49 -0.53 29.48
N ASN A 77 11.37 -0.04 30.36
CA ASN A 77 11.32 -0.22 31.82
C ASN A 77 11.16 -1.68 32.27
N GLU A 78 11.60 -2.64 31.45
CA GLU A 78 11.36 -4.08 31.64
C GLU A 78 9.88 -4.46 31.77
N LYS A 79 8.95 -3.61 31.29
CA LYS A 79 7.50 -3.75 31.50
C LYS A 79 6.68 -3.67 30.23
N ILE A 80 7.03 -2.81 29.28
CA ILE A 80 6.24 -2.60 28.05
C ILE A 80 7.07 -3.08 26.88
N TYR A 81 6.61 -4.12 26.17
CA TYR A 81 7.24 -4.48 24.90
C TYR A 81 6.88 -3.42 23.88
N PHE A 82 7.85 -2.96 23.11
CA PHE A 82 7.58 -1.97 22.08
C PHE A 82 8.10 -2.40 20.72
N ASP A 83 7.50 -1.76 19.75
CA ASP A 83 7.96 -1.70 18.38
C ASP A 83 7.90 -0.24 17.92
N LEU A 84 9.03 0.27 17.43
CA LEU A 84 9.20 1.66 17.00
C LEU A 84 9.43 1.67 15.49
N GLU A 85 8.41 2.15 14.77
CA GLU A 85 8.29 2.10 13.32
C GLU A 85 8.45 3.49 12.71
N ILE A 86 9.06 3.57 11.52
CA ILE A 86 9.21 4.84 10.80
C ILE A 86 8.62 4.78 9.39
N GLN A 87 7.75 5.73 9.06
CA GLN A 87 7.07 5.79 7.78
C GLN A 87 7.21 7.17 7.12
N ARG A 88 8.02 7.23 6.05
CA ARG A 88 8.21 8.46 5.29
C ARG A 88 6.98 8.84 4.45
N ASN A 89 6.38 7.84 3.80
CA ASN A 89 5.18 7.99 2.97
C ASN A 89 4.23 6.83 3.28
N GLY A 90 2.93 7.03 3.37
CA GLY A 90 1.99 5.91 3.51
C GLY A 90 0.53 6.35 3.59
N ASN A 91 -0.38 5.43 3.27
CA ASN A 91 -1.80 5.61 3.49
C ASN A 91 -2.12 5.39 4.99
N PRO A 92 -2.68 6.38 5.72
CA PRO A 92 -3.06 6.22 7.12
C PRO A 92 -3.93 4.98 7.40
N GLU A 93 -4.85 4.63 6.49
CA GLU A 93 -5.73 3.46 6.64
C GLU A 93 -4.94 2.14 6.65
N GLU A 94 -4.06 1.94 5.66
CA GLU A 94 -3.20 0.76 5.58
C GLU A 94 -2.21 0.69 6.74
N GLN A 95 -1.71 1.84 7.20
CA GLN A 95 -0.84 1.92 8.37
C GLN A 95 -1.58 1.54 9.64
N GLY A 96 -2.84 1.95 9.80
CA GLY A 96 -3.70 1.52 10.90
C GLY A 96 -3.81 0.00 10.97
N ILE A 97 -4.03 -0.66 9.83
CA ILE A 97 -4.10 -2.13 9.74
C ILE A 97 -2.75 -2.77 10.11
N ARG A 98 -1.62 -2.22 9.63
CA ARG A 98 -0.27 -2.69 9.98
C ARG A 98 0.00 -2.58 11.47
N ILE A 99 -0.32 -1.44 12.08
CA ILE A 99 -0.15 -1.20 13.53
C ILE A 99 -0.89 -2.27 14.33
N VAL A 100 -2.14 -2.57 13.98
CA VAL A 100 -2.94 -3.62 14.66
C VAL A 100 -2.31 -5.00 14.48
N PHE A 101 -1.84 -5.33 13.27
CA PHE A 101 -1.16 -6.61 13.00
C PHE A 101 0.11 -6.75 13.85
N TYR A 102 0.92 -5.68 13.93
CA TYR A 102 2.19 -5.66 14.66
C TYR A 102 1.96 -5.77 16.16
N LEU A 103 1.01 -5.00 16.72
CA LEU A 103 0.58 -5.11 18.12
C LEU A 103 0.13 -6.52 18.48
N SER A 104 -0.69 -7.14 17.63
CA SER A 104 -1.21 -8.49 17.86
C SER A 104 -0.08 -9.51 17.94
N ARG A 105 0.94 -9.39 17.08
CA ARG A 105 2.11 -10.27 17.05
C ARG A 105 3.12 -9.97 18.16
N LEU A 106 3.19 -8.73 18.61
CA LEU A 106 4.01 -8.33 19.75
C LEU A 106 3.42 -8.90 21.05
N LEU A 107 2.09 -8.83 21.21
CA LEU A 107 1.36 -9.34 22.37
C LEU A 107 1.38 -10.88 22.43
N SER A 108 0.94 -11.54 21.37
CA SER A 108 0.86 -13.01 21.31
C SER A 108 2.24 -13.69 21.26
N GLY A 109 3.25 -12.98 20.74
CA GLY A 109 4.60 -13.52 20.62
C GLY A 109 5.47 -13.36 21.86
N GLN A 110 4.89 -13.06 23.04
CA GLN A 110 5.60 -13.09 24.32
C GLN A 110 5.87 -14.55 24.74
N ARG A 111 6.97 -14.79 25.46
CA ARG A 111 7.34 -16.13 25.94
C ARG A 111 6.53 -16.53 27.18
N THR A 112 5.21 -16.70 27.01
CA THR A 112 4.25 -16.95 28.10
C THR A 112 3.48 -18.26 27.97
N LYS A 113 4.02 -19.24 27.24
CA LYS A 113 3.40 -20.57 27.08
C LYS A 113 3.14 -21.21 28.45
N GLY A 114 1.88 -21.60 28.69
CA GLY A 114 1.45 -22.25 29.94
C GLY A 114 1.32 -21.31 31.15
N LYS A 115 1.52 -20.00 30.96
CA LYS A 115 1.39 -18.99 32.02
C LYS A 115 -0.01 -18.38 32.04
N ASP A 116 -0.36 -17.78 33.16
CA ASP A 116 -1.61 -17.05 33.34
C ASP A 116 -1.65 -15.77 32.49
N TYR A 117 -2.84 -15.35 32.02
CA TYR A 117 -3.00 -14.11 31.26
C TYR A 117 -2.54 -12.86 32.00
N ARG A 118 -2.54 -12.85 33.34
CA ARG A 118 -1.99 -11.78 34.18
C ARG A 118 -0.48 -11.59 34.02
N GLU A 119 0.24 -12.57 33.45
CA GLU A 119 1.66 -12.45 33.14
C GLU A 119 1.94 -11.84 31.75
N LEU A 120 0.91 -11.61 30.92
CA LEU A 120 1.09 -10.87 29.67
C LEU A 120 1.42 -9.42 29.98
N ARG A 121 2.52 -8.94 29.39
CA ARG A 121 2.95 -7.56 29.54
C ARG A 121 2.29 -6.65 28.51
N PRO A 122 2.06 -5.37 28.83
CA PRO A 122 1.61 -4.40 27.84
C PRO A 122 2.53 -4.33 26.63
N VAL A 123 1.94 -4.01 25.48
CA VAL A 123 2.62 -3.81 24.21
C VAL A 123 2.31 -2.44 23.64
N ARG A 124 3.29 -1.84 22.96
CA ARG A 124 3.14 -0.52 22.34
C ARG A 124 3.78 -0.46 20.96
N VAL A 125 3.02 -0.05 19.96
CA VAL A 125 3.59 0.37 18.67
C VAL A 125 3.70 1.88 18.69
N ILE A 126 4.88 2.40 18.38
CA ILE A 126 5.18 3.82 18.27
C ILE A 126 5.48 4.09 16.81
N MET A 127 4.57 4.74 16.10
CA MET A 127 4.70 5.06 14.68
C MET A 127 5.16 6.51 14.52
N ILE A 128 6.32 6.71 13.90
CA ILE A 128 6.77 8.04 13.44
C ILE A 128 6.39 8.19 11.98
N THR A 129 5.63 9.23 11.62
CA THR A 129 5.15 9.41 10.25
C THR A 129 5.31 10.84 9.75
N ASN A 130 5.71 11.02 8.48
CA ASN A 130 5.71 12.33 7.82
C ASN A 130 4.40 12.63 7.07
N SER A 131 3.37 11.82 7.27
CA SER A 131 2.01 12.06 6.77
C SER A 131 1.10 12.48 7.93
N ARG A 132 0.07 13.28 7.65
CA ARG A 132 -1.00 13.55 8.63
C ARG A 132 -1.84 12.29 8.77
N PHE A 133 -1.92 11.78 9.98
CA PHE A 133 -2.77 10.69 10.41
C PHE A 133 -4.10 11.21 10.95
N PHE A 134 -4.08 12.40 11.57
CA PHE A 134 -5.25 13.09 12.12
C PHE A 134 -5.45 14.47 11.50
N ASP A 135 -6.71 14.89 11.43
CA ASP A 135 -7.11 16.23 10.99
C ASP A 135 -6.98 17.27 12.13
N ASP A 136 -5.87 17.22 12.88
CA ASP A 136 -5.59 18.15 13.98
C ASP A 136 -4.76 19.35 13.49
N PRO A 137 -5.09 20.60 13.87
CA PRO A 137 -4.23 21.76 13.62
C PRO A 137 -2.84 21.68 14.28
N GLU A 138 -2.70 20.97 15.41
CA GLU A 138 -1.45 20.82 16.17
C GLU A 138 -0.80 19.44 15.97
N VAL A 139 0.50 19.34 16.27
CA VAL A 139 1.24 18.08 16.13
C VAL A 139 0.97 17.22 17.35
N SER A 140 -0.02 16.33 17.27
CA SER A 140 -0.38 15.41 18.35
C SER A 140 0.76 14.41 18.67
N SER A 141 0.83 14.00 19.95
CA SER A 141 1.59 12.85 20.45
C SER A 141 0.71 12.01 21.36
N ASP A 142 -0.51 11.73 20.90
CA ASP A 142 -1.48 10.99 21.68
C ASP A 142 -1.14 9.50 21.82
N VAL A 143 -1.63 8.94 22.91
CA VAL A 143 -1.55 7.52 23.22
C VAL A 143 -2.95 6.94 23.15
N PHE A 144 -3.16 6.03 22.20
CA PHE A 144 -4.43 5.39 21.99
C PHE A 144 -4.48 4.05 22.72
N TYR A 145 -5.66 3.74 23.25
CA TYR A 145 -5.99 2.48 23.91
C TYR A 145 -7.27 1.89 23.30
N LEU A 146 -7.56 0.63 23.62
CA LEU A 146 -8.86 0.04 23.31
C LEU A 146 -9.95 0.67 24.18
N VAL A 147 -10.88 1.36 23.55
CA VAL A 147 -11.99 2.07 24.20
C VAL A 147 -13.34 1.59 23.67
N GLY A 148 -14.36 1.60 24.54
CA GLY A 148 -15.73 1.30 24.11
C GLY A 148 -16.30 2.45 23.29
N GLU A 149 -16.66 2.20 22.03
CA GLU A 149 -17.11 3.18 21.03
C GLU A 149 -18.10 4.22 21.58
N LYS A 150 -19.15 3.80 22.30
CA LYS A 150 -20.18 4.70 22.84
C LYS A 150 -19.82 5.39 24.15
N THR A 151 -18.90 4.81 24.93
CA THR A 151 -18.68 5.21 26.34
C THR A 151 -17.34 5.89 26.56
N GLY A 152 -16.39 5.75 25.63
CA GLY A 152 -15.00 6.17 25.79
C GLY A 152 -14.24 5.42 26.89
N ARG A 153 -14.84 4.42 27.54
CA ARG A 153 -14.20 3.69 28.63
C ARG A 153 -13.09 2.81 28.08
N THR A 154 -11.88 2.98 28.61
CA THR A 154 -10.74 2.11 28.31
C THR A 154 -11.01 0.70 28.84
N LEU A 155 -10.96 -0.30 27.96
CA LEU A 155 -11.11 -1.70 28.34
C LEU A 155 -9.86 -2.22 29.06
N THR A 156 -8.69 -1.90 28.51
CA THR A 156 -7.37 -2.30 29.05
C THR A 156 -6.28 -1.40 28.47
N LYS A 157 -5.16 -1.26 29.20
CA LYS A 157 -3.95 -0.56 28.75
C LYS A 157 -2.86 -1.50 28.19
N HIS A 158 -3.19 -2.77 27.97
CA HIS A 158 -2.24 -3.77 27.46
C HIS A 158 -1.89 -3.58 25.97
N ILE A 159 -2.74 -2.88 25.21
CA ILE A 159 -2.47 -2.50 23.83
C ILE A 159 -2.43 -0.99 23.79
N GLN A 160 -1.32 -0.45 23.28
CA GLN A 160 -1.04 0.97 23.22
C GLN A 160 -0.55 1.34 21.82
N VAL A 161 -1.04 2.46 21.27
CA VAL A 161 -0.51 3.03 20.03
C VAL A 161 -0.05 4.44 20.33
N SER A 162 1.17 4.80 19.94
CA SER A 162 1.59 6.19 19.83
C SER A 162 1.77 6.52 18.35
N ILE A 163 1.24 7.66 17.91
CA ILE A 163 1.52 8.19 16.57
C ILE A 163 2.19 9.55 16.75
N ILE A 164 3.40 9.68 16.20
CA ILE A 164 4.21 10.89 16.25
C ILE A 164 4.29 11.44 14.83
N GLU A 165 3.51 12.48 14.57
CA GLU A 165 3.49 13.13 13.26
C GLU A 165 4.66 14.11 13.10
N LEU A 166 5.25 14.11 11.91
CA LEU A 166 6.25 15.07 11.47
C LEU A 166 5.71 16.03 10.40
N ALA A 167 4.49 15.78 9.91
CA ALA A 167 3.81 16.67 8.98
C ALA A 167 3.50 18.01 9.67
N GLY A 168 4.01 19.12 9.12
CA GLY A 168 3.80 20.46 9.68
C GLY A 168 4.80 20.91 10.75
N VAL A 169 5.81 20.11 11.08
CA VAL A 169 6.91 20.45 12.01
C VAL A 169 7.61 21.78 11.65
N GLU A 170 7.56 22.22 10.39
CA GLU A 170 8.03 23.53 9.93
C GLU A 170 7.46 24.69 10.77
N ARG A 171 6.25 24.55 11.31
CA ARG A 171 5.59 25.57 12.13
C ARG A 171 6.32 25.83 13.45
N LEU A 172 7.05 24.83 13.96
CA LEU A 172 7.83 24.93 15.20
C LEU A 172 9.01 25.90 15.06
N GLN A 173 9.40 26.28 13.83
CA GLN A 173 10.44 27.28 13.60
C GLN A 173 10.09 28.67 14.17
N ARG A 174 8.82 28.91 14.49
CA ARG A 174 8.35 30.14 15.13
C ARG A 174 8.64 30.18 16.65
N ILE A 175 8.99 29.04 17.24
CA ILE A 175 9.25 28.89 18.66
C ILE A 175 10.77 28.90 18.87
N PRO A 176 11.31 29.71 19.79
CA PRO A 176 12.73 29.66 20.13
C PRO A 176 13.16 28.27 20.60
N VAL A 177 14.37 27.86 20.24
CA VAL A 177 14.85 26.48 20.46
C VAL A 177 14.85 26.08 21.95
N GLN A 178 15.11 27.04 22.84
CA GLN A 178 15.06 26.84 24.29
C GLN A 178 13.65 26.53 24.81
N ASP A 179 12.60 26.99 24.12
CA ASP A 179 11.20 26.83 24.53
C ASP A 179 10.54 25.60 23.89
N LEU A 180 11.23 24.93 22.95
CA LEU A 180 10.77 23.67 22.38
C LEU A 180 10.78 22.55 23.43
N THR A 181 9.74 21.72 23.43
CA THR A 181 9.74 20.49 24.22
C THR A 181 10.83 19.52 23.71
N PRO A 182 11.30 18.57 24.53
CA PRO A 182 12.24 17.54 24.05
C PRO A 182 11.71 16.79 22.82
N LEU A 183 10.42 16.44 22.79
CA LEU A 183 9.83 15.75 21.64
C LEU A 183 9.80 16.62 20.38
N ASP A 184 9.57 17.93 20.51
CA ASP A 184 9.62 18.85 19.38
C ASP A 184 11.01 18.92 18.75
N ARG A 185 12.07 18.95 19.58
CA ARG A 185 13.46 18.90 19.11
C ARG A 185 13.71 17.62 18.32
N TRP A 186 13.27 16.47 18.84
CA TRP A 186 13.36 15.20 18.13
C TRP A 186 12.58 15.20 16.81
N ARG A 187 11.34 15.72 16.78
CA ARG A 187 10.55 15.84 15.54
C ARG A 187 11.30 16.65 14.47
N ILE A 188 11.93 17.75 14.87
CA ILE A 188 12.72 18.61 13.96
C ILE A 188 13.95 17.86 13.45
N VAL A 189 14.71 17.21 14.34
CA VAL A 189 15.93 16.47 13.98
C VAL A 189 15.60 15.30 13.06
N LEU A 190 14.62 14.47 13.40
CA LEU A 190 14.17 13.34 12.57
C LEU A 190 13.82 13.80 11.15
N LYS A 191 13.11 14.92 11.01
CA LYS A 191 12.68 15.42 9.71
C LYS A 191 13.80 16.12 8.92
N PHE A 192 14.63 16.92 9.59
CA PHE A 192 15.46 17.93 8.94
C PHE A 192 16.98 17.80 9.16
N ALA A 193 17.47 16.82 9.91
CA ALA A 193 18.91 16.66 10.15
C ALA A 193 19.76 16.67 8.86
N GLY A 194 19.23 16.08 7.79
CA GLY A 194 19.88 16.01 6.47
C GLY A 194 19.52 17.14 5.50
N ASP A 195 18.75 18.17 5.91
CA ASP A 195 18.38 19.30 5.05
C ASP A 195 19.37 20.47 5.22
N PRO A 196 20.17 20.81 4.20
CA PRO A 196 21.10 21.95 4.26
C PRO A 196 20.42 23.29 4.57
N ASP A 197 19.16 23.48 4.14
CA ASP A 197 18.43 24.74 4.38
C ASP A 197 18.00 24.88 5.85
N LYS A 198 18.05 23.79 6.63
CA LYS A 198 17.71 23.76 8.06
C LYS A 198 18.93 23.60 8.97
N ALA A 199 20.15 23.60 8.41
CA ALA A 199 21.38 23.33 9.15
C ALA A 199 21.56 24.21 10.40
N ALA A 200 21.33 25.53 10.31
CA ALA A 200 21.45 26.43 11.45
C ALA A 200 20.46 26.08 12.59
N TRP A 201 19.25 25.64 12.24
CA TRP A 201 18.24 25.25 13.21
C TRP A 201 18.61 23.94 13.91
N ILE A 202 19.15 22.98 13.15
CA ILE A 202 19.67 21.71 13.67
C ILE A 202 20.86 21.98 14.62
N GLN A 203 21.82 22.83 14.22
CA GLN A 203 22.96 23.18 15.07
C GLN A 203 22.54 23.82 16.40
N ALA A 204 21.52 24.69 16.39
CA ALA A 204 20.98 25.26 17.63
C ALA A 204 20.36 24.21 18.56
N ILE A 205 19.71 23.18 18.01
CA ILE A 205 19.16 22.06 18.79
C ILE A 205 20.29 21.19 19.36
N MET A 206 21.28 20.86 18.53
CA MET A 206 22.45 20.07 18.94
C MET A 206 23.21 20.70 20.12
N ALA A 207 23.21 22.04 20.22
CA ALA A 207 23.87 22.75 21.32
C ALA A 207 23.16 22.58 22.69
N ILE A 208 21.89 22.18 22.72
CA ILE A 208 21.11 22.09 23.96
C ILE A 208 20.54 20.70 24.26
N ASP A 209 20.57 19.79 23.28
CA ASP A 209 19.99 18.46 23.38
C ASP A 209 20.99 17.39 22.94
N GLU A 210 21.56 16.71 23.93
CA GLU A 210 22.62 15.73 23.76
C GLU A 210 22.19 14.52 22.91
N GLY A 211 20.95 14.04 23.09
CA GLY A 211 20.45 12.90 22.33
C GLY A 211 20.26 13.25 20.85
N CYS A 212 19.70 14.43 20.59
CA CYS A 212 19.61 14.98 19.24
C CYS A 212 20.99 15.18 18.61
N ARG A 213 21.95 15.73 19.36
CA ARG A 213 23.35 15.91 18.91
C ARG A 213 23.97 14.58 18.50
N ARG A 214 23.89 13.57 19.38
CA ARG A 214 24.43 12.23 19.11
C ARG A 214 23.80 11.60 17.87
N ALA A 215 22.48 11.75 17.68
CA ALA A 215 21.80 11.22 16.50
C ALA A 215 22.29 11.88 15.19
N VAL A 216 22.48 13.20 15.18
CA VAL A 216 23.00 13.92 14.01
C VAL A 216 24.44 13.51 13.70
N GLU A 217 25.30 13.42 14.73
CA GLU A 217 26.69 12.99 14.58
C GLU A 217 26.79 11.58 14.00
N LYS A 218 26.05 10.61 14.58
CA LYS A 218 26.00 9.24 14.06
C LYS A 218 25.52 9.17 12.62
N MET A 219 24.52 9.98 12.25
CA MET A 219 24.06 10.05 10.85
C MET A 219 25.19 10.56 9.93
N MET A 220 25.97 11.56 10.37
CA MET A 220 27.10 12.10 9.60
C MET A 220 28.30 11.14 9.53
N GLU A 221 28.47 10.25 10.52
CA GLU A 221 29.51 9.22 10.56
C GLU A 221 29.25 8.07 9.59
N ILE A 222 28.03 7.94 9.04
CA ILE A 222 27.70 6.88 8.07
C ILE A 222 28.60 7.01 6.83
N PRO A 223 29.42 5.99 6.49
CA PRO A 223 30.33 6.06 5.37
C PRO A 223 29.59 6.22 4.03
N MET A 224 30.15 7.05 3.13
CA MET A 224 29.59 7.24 1.79
C MET A 224 29.44 5.93 1.01
N SER A 225 30.37 4.99 1.18
CA SER A 225 30.29 3.66 0.57
C SER A 225 29.05 2.88 1.00
N MET A 226 28.63 3.01 2.27
CA MET A 226 27.41 2.38 2.78
C MET A 226 26.16 3.08 2.23
N ILE A 227 26.19 4.42 2.12
CA ILE A 227 25.10 5.20 1.52
C ILE A 227 24.89 4.78 0.05
N GLU A 228 25.97 4.72 -0.74
CA GLU A 228 25.94 4.31 -2.14
C GLU A 228 25.44 2.88 -2.30
N TYR A 229 25.94 1.95 -1.48
CA TYR A 229 25.47 0.58 -1.45
C TYR A 229 23.96 0.50 -1.18
N MET A 230 23.47 1.19 -0.15
CA MET A 230 22.05 1.17 0.20
C MET A 230 21.15 1.82 -0.84
N TRP A 231 21.59 2.89 -1.50
CA TRP A 231 20.85 3.47 -2.62
C TRP A 231 20.78 2.51 -3.80
N GLU A 232 21.85 1.81 -4.11
CA GLU A 232 21.89 0.84 -5.20
C GLU A 232 21.01 -0.38 -4.89
N THR A 233 21.07 -0.92 -3.67
CA THR A 233 20.15 -1.98 -3.23
C THR A 233 18.70 -1.55 -3.36
N LYS A 234 18.33 -0.37 -2.84
CA LYS A 234 16.96 0.17 -2.97
C LYS A 234 16.56 0.47 -4.41
N ARG A 235 17.50 0.75 -5.32
CA ARG A 235 17.23 0.91 -6.75
C ARG A 235 16.87 -0.43 -7.36
N LEU A 236 17.69 -1.46 -7.13
CA LEU A 236 17.47 -2.81 -7.61
C LEU A 236 16.17 -3.41 -7.06
N ASP A 237 15.88 -3.23 -5.77
CA ASP A 237 14.63 -3.71 -5.15
C ASP A 237 13.39 -3.09 -5.81
N ARG A 238 13.43 -1.78 -6.10
CA ARG A 238 12.35 -1.09 -6.81
C ARG A 238 12.19 -1.59 -8.24
N GLU A 239 13.30 -1.88 -8.94
CA GLU A 239 13.26 -2.47 -10.29
C GLU A 239 12.67 -3.88 -10.27
N MET A 240 13.03 -4.69 -9.28
CA MET A 240 12.46 -6.03 -9.09
C MET A 240 10.95 -5.98 -8.81
N MET A 241 10.50 -5.12 -7.88
CA MET A 241 9.07 -4.96 -7.57
C MET A 241 8.27 -4.49 -8.78
N ARG A 242 8.79 -3.51 -9.53
CA ARG A 242 8.13 -3.03 -10.75
C ARG A 242 8.02 -4.14 -11.80
N ASN A 243 9.08 -4.94 -11.96
CA ASN A 243 9.06 -6.06 -12.89
C ASN A 243 8.07 -7.15 -12.47
N SER A 244 7.92 -7.42 -11.15
CA SER A 244 6.92 -8.36 -10.66
C SER A 244 5.49 -7.86 -10.86
N GLU A 245 5.22 -6.58 -10.60
CA GLU A 245 3.91 -5.96 -10.84
C GLU A 245 3.52 -6.04 -12.32
N ILE A 246 4.43 -5.68 -13.23
CA ILE A 246 4.22 -5.79 -14.68
C ILE A 246 3.94 -7.25 -15.08
N ARG A 247 4.64 -8.22 -14.48
CA ARG A 247 4.41 -9.64 -14.74
C ARG A 247 3.02 -10.08 -14.28
N GLU A 248 2.61 -9.71 -13.08
CA GLU A 248 1.28 -10.02 -12.55
C GLU A 248 0.16 -9.39 -13.39
N GLU A 249 0.31 -8.14 -13.81
CA GLU A 249 -0.66 -7.48 -14.69
C GLU A 249 -0.79 -8.20 -16.04
N ARG A 250 0.34 -8.62 -16.64
CA ARG A 250 0.36 -9.42 -17.86
C ARG A 250 -0.33 -10.77 -17.65
N GLU A 251 -0.06 -11.46 -16.56
CA GLU A 251 -0.70 -12.74 -16.23
C GLU A 251 -2.22 -12.58 -16.05
N ARG A 252 -2.67 -11.54 -15.33
CA ARG A 252 -4.10 -11.21 -15.17
C ARG A 252 -4.74 -10.89 -16.52
N ALA A 253 -4.07 -10.13 -17.38
CA ALA A 253 -4.55 -9.80 -18.72
C ALA A 253 -4.70 -11.06 -19.60
N VAL A 254 -3.70 -11.96 -19.59
CA VAL A 254 -3.74 -13.23 -20.32
C VAL A 254 -4.85 -14.13 -19.79
N LYS A 255 -5.03 -14.23 -18.47
CA LYS A 255 -6.10 -15.02 -17.86
C LYS A 255 -7.48 -14.50 -18.30
N LYS A 256 -7.70 -13.18 -18.21
CA LYS A 256 -8.94 -12.54 -18.64
C LYS A 256 -9.20 -12.71 -20.15
N ALA A 257 -8.15 -12.65 -20.97
CA ALA A 257 -8.25 -12.92 -22.40
C ALA A 257 -8.64 -14.37 -22.70
N ARG A 258 -8.03 -15.34 -22.00
CA ARG A 258 -8.39 -16.77 -22.11
C ARG A 258 -9.81 -17.06 -21.66
N GLU A 259 -10.26 -16.48 -20.54
CA GLU A 259 -11.64 -16.63 -20.06
C GLU A 259 -12.65 -16.06 -21.07
N ARG A 260 -12.37 -14.88 -21.64
CA ARG A 260 -13.19 -14.29 -22.71
C ARG A 260 -13.21 -15.15 -23.95
N ALA A 261 -12.06 -15.64 -24.42
CA ALA A 261 -11.96 -16.50 -25.59
C ALA A 261 -12.70 -17.83 -25.38
N LEU A 262 -12.58 -18.43 -24.19
CA LEU A 262 -13.30 -19.65 -23.85
C LEU A 262 -14.81 -19.44 -23.81
N LYS A 263 -15.27 -18.33 -23.21
CA LYS A 263 -16.70 -17.99 -23.19
C LYS A 263 -17.24 -17.77 -24.60
N GLN A 264 -16.55 -16.98 -25.42
CA GLN A 264 -16.91 -16.75 -26.82
C GLN A 264 -16.94 -18.06 -27.62
N GLY A 265 -15.95 -18.94 -27.44
CA GLY A 265 -15.93 -20.25 -28.10
C GLY A 265 -17.10 -21.15 -27.70
N LYS A 266 -17.49 -21.14 -26.41
CA LYS A 266 -18.69 -21.88 -25.96
C LYS A 266 -19.97 -21.30 -26.56
N ASP A 267 -20.15 -19.99 -26.51
CA ASP A 267 -21.35 -19.31 -27.05
C ASP A 267 -21.46 -19.53 -28.56
N GLN A 268 -20.34 -19.46 -29.29
CA GLN A 268 -20.26 -19.80 -30.72
C GLN A 268 -20.64 -21.27 -30.98
N GLY A 269 -20.14 -22.21 -30.18
CA GLY A 269 -20.45 -23.64 -30.33
C GLY A 269 -21.93 -23.95 -30.09
N VAL A 270 -22.55 -23.33 -29.08
CA VAL A 270 -23.99 -23.47 -28.80
C VAL A 270 -24.82 -22.92 -29.97
N LEU A 271 -24.47 -21.74 -30.47
CA LEU A 271 -25.19 -21.11 -31.58
C LEU A 271 -25.02 -21.90 -32.89
N LEU A 272 -23.82 -22.39 -33.19
CA LEU A 272 -23.58 -23.24 -34.35
C LEU A 272 -24.45 -24.50 -34.30
N ASN A 273 -24.49 -25.16 -33.15
CA ASN A 273 -25.32 -26.35 -32.97
C ASN A 273 -26.82 -26.04 -33.17
N LEU A 274 -27.31 -24.90 -32.63
CA LEU A 274 -28.68 -24.44 -32.86
C LEU A 274 -28.96 -24.25 -34.35
N VAL A 275 -28.10 -23.53 -35.07
CA VAL A 275 -28.21 -23.30 -36.52
C VAL A 275 -28.26 -24.63 -37.27
N THR A 276 -27.34 -25.56 -36.99
CA THR A 276 -27.30 -26.88 -37.64
C THR A 276 -28.62 -27.66 -37.42
N ILE A 277 -29.15 -27.68 -36.20
CA ILE A 277 -30.39 -28.40 -35.89
C ILE A 277 -31.61 -27.76 -36.57
N VAL A 278 -31.70 -26.42 -36.53
CA VAL A 278 -32.78 -25.66 -37.17
C VAL A 278 -32.81 -25.91 -38.67
N LEU A 279 -31.67 -25.80 -39.36
CA LEU A 279 -31.60 -26.04 -40.80
C LEU A 279 -31.94 -27.49 -41.17
N LYS A 280 -31.50 -28.47 -40.36
CA LYS A 280 -31.86 -29.88 -40.56
C LYS A 280 -33.37 -30.15 -40.40
N LYS A 281 -34.02 -29.51 -39.43
CA LYS A 281 -35.47 -29.65 -39.19
C LYS A 281 -36.29 -28.91 -40.25
N ALA A 282 -35.88 -27.70 -40.65
CA ALA A 282 -36.54 -26.94 -41.70
C ALA A 282 -36.49 -27.67 -43.06
N LYS A 283 -35.37 -28.33 -43.39
CA LYS A 283 -35.27 -29.21 -44.58
C LYS A 283 -36.27 -30.38 -44.57
N LYS A 284 -36.78 -30.78 -43.39
CA LYS A 284 -37.81 -31.81 -43.25
C LYS A 284 -39.24 -31.25 -43.29
N GLY A 285 -39.41 -29.96 -43.60
CA GLY A 285 -40.71 -29.31 -43.77
C GLY A 285 -41.34 -28.78 -42.47
N MET A 286 -40.61 -28.76 -41.36
CA MET A 286 -41.11 -28.22 -40.09
C MET A 286 -41.15 -26.68 -40.13
N ARG A 287 -42.19 -26.08 -39.54
CA ARG A 287 -42.34 -24.62 -39.42
C ARG A 287 -41.54 -24.07 -38.24
N ALA A 288 -41.25 -22.77 -38.26
CA ALA A 288 -40.46 -22.11 -37.21
C ALA A 288 -41.02 -22.32 -35.79
N ALA A 289 -42.35 -22.17 -35.61
CA ALA A 289 -43.03 -22.42 -34.34
C ALA A 289 -42.87 -23.86 -33.82
N GLU A 290 -42.92 -24.87 -34.71
CA GLU A 290 -42.74 -26.28 -34.33
C GLU A 290 -41.29 -26.58 -33.92
N ILE A 291 -40.32 -25.96 -34.61
CA ILE A 291 -38.90 -26.08 -34.28
C ILE A 291 -38.60 -25.39 -32.95
N ALA A 292 -39.18 -24.20 -32.71
CA ALA A 292 -39.04 -23.44 -31.49
C ALA A 292 -39.54 -24.23 -30.27
N ASP A 293 -40.74 -24.79 -30.36
CA ASP A 293 -41.34 -25.64 -29.31
C ASP A 293 -40.48 -26.89 -29.04
N MET A 294 -40.04 -27.61 -30.08
CA MET A 294 -39.21 -28.80 -29.93
C MET A 294 -37.81 -28.54 -29.32
N LEU A 295 -37.28 -27.33 -29.48
CA LEU A 295 -35.95 -26.96 -29.00
C LEU A 295 -35.99 -26.12 -27.72
N GLU A 296 -37.20 -25.82 -27.21
CA GLU A 296 -37.42 -24.90 -26.09
C GLU A 296 -36.71 -23.54 -26.31
N GLU A 297 -36.78 -23.02 -27.54
CA GLU A 297 -36.12 -21.79 -27.97
C GLU A 297 -37.16 -20.75 -28.43
N GLU A 298 -36.77 -19.47 -28.44
CA GLU A 298 -37.66 -18.40 -28.90
C GLU A 298 -37.92 -18.50 -30.42
N GLU A 299 -39.19 -18.46 -30.83
CA GLU A 299 -39.56 -18.54 -32.26
C GLU A 299 -38.89 -17.45 -33.10
N ALA A 300 -38.76 -16.23 -32.58
CA ALA A 300 -38.08 -15.11 -33.24
C ALA A 300 -36.61 -15.43 -33.57
N ARG A 301 -35.94 -16.21 -32.71
CA ARG A 301 -34.55 -16.63 -32.88
C ARG A 301 -34.43 -17.67 -34.01
N ILE A 302 -35.38 -18.59 -34.09
CA ILE A 302 -35.48 -19.59 -35.17
C ILE A 302 -35.81 -18.90 -36.51
N GLN A 303 -36.76 -17.97 -36.51
CA GLN A 303 -37.11 -17.19 -37.70
C GLN A 303 -35.91 -16.40 -38.24
N THR A 304 -35.10 -15.81 -37.35
CA THR A 304 -33.86 -15.12 -37.74
C THR A 304 -32.88 -16.05 -38.47
N ILE A 305 -32.68 -17.28 -37.98
CA ILE A 305 -31.82 -18.28 -38.63
C ILE A 305 -32.33 -18.60 -40.05
N LEU A 306 -33.63 -18.88 -40.18
CA LEU A 306 -34.24 -19.25 -41.45
C LEU A 306 -34.21 -18.09 -42.44
N LYS A 307 -34.47 -16.86 -41.98
CA LYS A 307 -34.38 -15.64 -42.79
C LYS A 307 -32.97 -15.43 -43.33
N ILE A 308 -31.94 -15.59 -42.49
CA ILE A 308 -30.54 -15.48 -42.95
C ILE A 308 -30.24 -16.53 -44.02
N LYS A 309 -30.76 -17.76 -43.87
CA LYS A 309 -30.58 -18.82 -44.88
C LYS A 309 -31.32 -18.53 -46.18
N GLU A 310 -32.48 -17.90 -46.12
CA GLU A 310 -33.26 -17.50 -47.30
C GLU A 310 -32.59 -16.34 -48.05
N GLU A 311 -32.10 -15.34 -47.33
CA GLU A 311 -31.33 -14.21 -47.90
C GLU A 311 -29.98 -14.66 -48.46
N HIS A 312 -29.36 -15.69 -47.88
CA HIS A 312 -28.08 -16.24 -48.29
C HIS A 312 -28.10 -17.77 -48.41
N PRO A 313 -28.65 -18.31 -49.51
CA PRO A 313 -28.77 -19.77 -49.71
C PRO A 313 -27.44 -20.52 -49.67
N ASP A 314 -26.34 -19.88 -50.06
CA ASP A 314 -25.01 -20.49 -50.13
C ASP A 314 -24.25 -20.48 -48.79
N TYR A 315 -24.78 -19.83 -47.75
CA TYR A 315 -24.09 -19.76 -46.47
C TYR A 315 -24.00 -21.14 -45.77
N THR A 316 -22.82 -21.44 -45.23
CA THR A 316 -22.61 -22.56 -44.31
C THR A 316 -23.22 -22.27 -42.95
N GLU A 317 -23.38 -23.31 -42.13
CA GLU A 317 -23.90 -23.20 -40.76
C GLU A 317 -23.05 -22.25 -39.90
N GLU A 318 -21.73 -22.27 -40.08
CA GLU A 318 -20.79 -21.36 -39.43
C GLU A 318 -20.95 -19.90 -39.89
N GLN A 319 -21.20 -19.67 -41.18
CA GLN A 319 -21.41 -18.32 -41.71
C GLN A 319 -22.72 -17.71 -41.20
N ILE A 320 -23.76 -18.52 -41.03
CA ILE A 320 -25.04 -18.08 -40.44
C ILE A 320 -24.86 -17.77 -38.95
N ALA A 321 -24.21 -18.65 -38.18
CA ALA A 321 -23.92 -18.41 -36.77
C ALA A 321 -23.06 -17.14 -36.58
N MET A 322 -22.07 -16.90 -37.44
CA MET A 322 -21.24 -15.69 -37.39
C MET A 322 -22.05 -14.43 -37.71
N LYS A 323 -22.94 -14.47 -38.72
CA LYS A 323 -23.83 -13.34 -39.05
C LYS A 323 -24.74 -12.99 -37.87
N MET A 324 -25.34 -13.98 -37.23
CA MET A 324 -26.14 -13.78 -36.01
C MET A 324 -25.34 -13.15 -34.86
N ILE A 325 -24.09 -13.57 -34.64
CA ILE A 325 -23.23 -12.97 -33.61
C ILE A 325 -22.95 -11.51 -33.95
N SER A 326 -22.59 -11.20 -35.21
CA SER A 326 -22.31 -9.84 -35.63
C SER A 326 -23.51 -8.90 -35.49
N GLU A 327 -24.73 -9.39 -35.73
CA GLU A 327 -25.97 -8.62 -35.59
C GLU A 327 -26.39 -8.44 -34.12
N SER A 328 -26.03 -9.38 -33.24
CA SER A 328 -26.29 -9.31 -31.79
C SER A 328 -25.29 -8.44 -31.03
N VAL A 329 -24.01 -8.42 -31.43
CA VAL A 329 -22.94 -7.64 -30.78
C VAL A 329 -22.91 -6.20 -31.30
N TYR A 330 -23.33 -5.97 -32.55
CA TYR A 330 -23.46 -4.63 -33.15
C TYR A 330 -24.86 -4.43 -33.76
N PRO A 331 -25.85 -4.02 -32.96
CA PRO A 331 -27.15 -3.62 -33.45
C PRO A 331 -27.02 -2.55 -34.54
N ALA A 332 -27.88 -2.59 -35.57
CA ALA A 332 -27.85 -1.64 -36.69
C ALA A 332 -27.88 -0.15 -36.26
N THR A 333 -28.37 0.15 -35.05
CA THR A 333 -28.39 1.48 -34.43
C THR A 333 -27.00 2.00 -34.03
N LEU A 334 -26.03 1.11 -33.72
CA LEU A 334 -24.64 1.46 -33.40
C LEU A 334 -23.78 1.64 -34.66
N ARG A 335 -24.02 0.86 -35.72
CA ARG A 335 -23.38 1.04 -37.05
C ARG A 335 -23.64 2.43 -37.65
N ASN A 336 -24.82 2.99 -37.44
CA ASN A 336 -25.16 4.33 -37.95
C ASN A 336 -24.55 5.45 -37.11
N LYS A 337 -24.37 5.26 -35.79
CA LYS A 337 -23.74 6.24 -34.90
C LYS A 337 -22.23 6.38 -35.10
N GLU A 338 -21.52 5.28 -35.39
CA GLU A 338 -20.08 5.34 -35.68
C GLU A 338 -19.81 5.99 -37.04
N ARG A 339 -20.61 5.70 -38.08
CA ARG A 339 -20.53 6.41 -39.37
C ARG A 339 -20.81 7.91 -39.23
N LEU A 340 -21.80 8.30 -38.41
CA LEU A 340 -22.09 9.71 -38.10
C LEU A 340 -20.98 10.38 -37.27
N ASN A 341 -20.23 9.65 -36.45
CA ASN A 341 -19.11 10.19 -35.67
C ASN A 341 -17.80 10.26 -36.47
N GLU A 342 -17.57 9.35 -37.42
CA GLU A 342 -16.46 9.43 -38.38
C GLU A 342 -16.65 10.59 -39.37
N GLU A 343 -17.89 10.89 -39.78
CA GLU A 343 -18.20 12.08 -40.60
C GLU A 343 -18.15 13.41 -39.82
N ASN A 344 -18.30 13.39 -38.49
CA ASN A 344 -18.33 14.60 -37.65
C ASN A 344 -17.06 14.85 -36.82
N GLY A 345 -15.92 14.29 -37.24
CA GLY A 345 -14.55 14.63 -36.83
C GLY A 345 -14.35 15.50 -35.57
N LYS A 346 -14.73 15.00 -34.39
CA LYS A 346 -14.36 15.58 -33.09
C LYS A 346 -14.02 14.49 -32.10
N PHE A 347 -12.74 14.13 -32.05
CA PHE A 347 -12.11 13.59 -30.85
C PHE A 347 -11.64 14.77 -29.98
N PRO A 348 -12.15 14.96 -28.75
CA PRO A 348 -11.43 15.74 -27.75
C PRO A 348 -10.29 14.87 -27.21
N LEU A 349 -9.07 15.37 -27.38
CA LEU A 349 -7.89 14.92 -26.65
C LEU A 349 -8.14 15.00 -25.14
N ALA A 350 -7.79 13.94 -24.43
CA ALA A 350 -7.38 13.95 -23.03
C ALA A 350 -6.10 13.11 -22.91
#